data_AF-A0A7X1KV84-F1
#
_entry.id   AF-A0A7X1KV84-F1
#
_cell.length_a   1.000
_cell.length_b   1.000
_cell.length_c   1.000
_cell.angle_alpha   90.00
_cell.angle_beta   90.00
_cell.angle_gamma   90.00
#
_symmetry.space_group_name_H-M   'P 1'
#
loop_
_entity.id
_entity.type
_entity.pdbx_description
1 polymer ?
#
loop_
_entity_poly.entity_id
_entity_poly.type
_entity_poly.pdbx_seq_one_letter_code
_entity_poly.pdbx_strand_id
1 'polypeptide(L)' 'MNASIAFRLLALYEALQRRETTFGQVYAMAADCGIDGRQVLADHFAQPASIVGSFEA' A
#
# COMPACT_ATOMS: atom_id res chain seq x y z
N MET A 1 -18.15 -9.62 10.97
CA MET A 1 -17.02 -10.14 10.17
C MET A 1 -16.04 -9.07 9.64
N ASN A 2 -16.22 -7.77 9.93
CA ASN A 2 -15.38 -6.70 9.37
C ASN A 2 -14.02 -6.52 10.08
N ALA A 3 -13.88 -6.99 11.32
CA ALA A 3 -12.62 -6.92 12.07
C ALA A 3 -11.46 -7.64 11.37
N SER A 4 -11.75 -8.73 10.64
CA SER A 4 -10.70 -9.49 9.93
C SER A 4 -10.14 -8.77 8.71
N ILE A 5 -10.92 -7.90 8.07
CA ILE A 5 -10.49 -7.16 6.89
C ILE A 5 -9.67 -5.94 7.30
N ALA A 6 -10.07 -5.27 8.38
CA ALA A 6 -9.32 -4.16 8.96
C ALA A 6 -7.91 -4.61 9.39
N PHE A 7 -7.81 -5.79 10.02
CA PHE A 7 -6.52 -6.34 10.43
C PHE A 7 -5.61 -6.69 9.23
N ARG A 8 -6.17 -7.24 8.15
CA ARG A 8 -5.42 -7.56 6.93
C ARG A 8 -4.96 -6.30 6.19
N LEU A 9 -5.81 -5.27 6.12
CA LEU A 9 -5.45 -3.96 5.55
C LEU A 9 -4.34 -3.28 6.37
N LEU A 10 -4.41 -3.37 7.70
CA LEU A 10 -3.35 -2.84 8.57
C LEU A 10 -2.02 -3.57 8.32
N ALA A 11 -2.05 -4.90 8.24
CA ALA A 11 -0.85 -5.69 7.94
C ALA A 11 -0.27 -5.34 6.56
N LEU A 12 -1.13 -5.16 5.54
CA LEU A 12 -0.71 -4.72 4.20
C LEU A 12 -0.07 -3.34 4.25
N TYR A 13 -0.66 -2.41 5.00
CA TYR A 13 -0.11 -1.07 5.17
C TYR A 13 1.26 -1.09 5.87
N GLU A 14 1.41 -1.85 6.95
CA GLU A 14 2.71 -2.03 7.63
C GLU A 14 3.75 -2.66 6.72
N ALA A 15 3.36 -3.64 5.89
CA ALA A 15 4.24 -4.27 4.93
C ALA A 15 4.74 -3.27 3.87
N LEU A 16 3.87 -2.38 3.37
CA LEU A 16 4.26 -1.32 2.43
C LEU A 16 5.26 -0.31 3.02
N GLN A 17 5.28 -0.11 4.34
CA GLN A 17 6.26 0.77 4.99
C GLN A 17 7.64 0.13 5.13
N ARG A 18 7.74 -1.21 5.05
CA ARG A 18 8.99 -1.94 5.17
C ARG A 18 9.67 -2.08 3.82
N ARG A 19 10.90 -1.58 3.72
CA ARG A 19 11.73 -1.60 2.50
C ARG A 19 12.09 -3.01 2.01
N GLU A 20 11.98 -4.00 2.89
CA GLU A 20 12.30 -5.42 2.61
C GLU A 20 11.10 -6.19 2.05
N THR A 21 9.90 -5.63 2.14
CA THR A 21 8.69 -6.28 1.64
C THR A 21 8.76 -6.39 0.13
N THR A 22 8.65 -7.61 -0.38
CA THR A 22 8.74 -7.86 -1.81
C THR A 22 7.42 -7.53 -2.52
N PHE A 23 7.51 -7.18 -3.81
CA PHE A 23 6.35 -6.97 -4.67
C PHE A 23 5.35 -8.15 -4.61
N GLY A 24 5.87 -9.38 -4.59
CA GLY A 24 5.05 -10.60 -4.51
C GLY A 24 4.30 -10.73 -3.18
N GLN A 25 4.92 -10.32 -2.07
CA GLN A 25 4.25 -10.31 -0.76
C GLN A 25 3.11 -9.29 -0.71
N VAL A 26 3.33 -8.06 -1.19
CA VAL A 26 2.27 -7.04 -1.28
C VAL A 26 1.12 -7.53 -2.16
N TYR A 27 1.43 -8.16 -3.30
CA TYR A 27 0.43 -8.69 -4.21
C TYR A 27 -0.45 -9.78 -3.56
N ALA A 28 0.16 -10.73 -2.84
CA ALA A 28 -0.57 -11.77 -2.12
C ALA A 28 -1.44 -11.19 -0.99
N MET A 29 -0.90 -10.26 -0.19
CA MET A 29 -1.62 -9.64 0.92
C MET A 29 -2.78 -8.75 0.44
N ALA A 30 -2.64 -8.09 -0.72
CA ALA A 30 -3.72 -7.35 -1.34
C ALA A 30 -4.85 -8.27 -1.80
N ALA A 31 -4.53 -9.44 -2.38
CA ALA A 31 -5.53 -10.44 -2.76
C ALA A 31 -6.31 -10.97 -1.54
N ASP A 32 -5.64 -11.18 -0.41
CA ASP A 32 -6.29 -11.57 0.87
C ASP A 32 -7.24 -10.50 1.43
N CYS A 33 -7.05 -9.25 1.02
CA CYS A 33 -7.93 -8.11 1.33
C CYS A 33 -9.02 -7.88 0.26
N GLY A 34 -8.98 -8.60 -0.86
CA GLY A 34 -9.92 -8.42 -1.98
C GLY A 34 -9.65 -7.17 -2.84
N ILE A 35 -8.42 -6.66 -2.85
CA ILE A 35 -8.01 -5.45 -3.59
C ILE A 35 -6.94 -5.79 -4.64
N ASP A 36 -6.89 -5.04 -5.75
CA ASP A 36 -5.92 -5.28 -6.83
C ASP A 36 -4.51 -4.84 -6.39
N GLY A 37 -3.65 -5.83 -6.14
CA GLY A 37 -2.26 -5.60 -5.75
C GLY A 37 -1.44 -4.80 -6.76
N ARG A 38 -1.78 -4.84 -8.06
CA ARG A 38 -1.10 -4.01 -9.08
C ARG A 38 -1.40 -2.54 -8.88
N GLN A 39 -2.66 -2.20 -8.56
CA GLN A 39 -3.05 -0.82 -8.28
C GLN A 39 -2.39 -0.34 -6.98
N VAL A 40 -2.38 -1.17 -5.93
CA VAL A 40 -1.68 -0.84 -4.66
C VAL A 40 -0.20 -0.53 -4.90
N LEU A 41 0.48 -1.37 -5.68
CA LEU A 41 1.89 -1.14 -6.04
C LEU A 41 2.05 0.11 -6.90
N ALA A 42 1.21 0.28 -7.92
CA ALA A 42 1.23 1.46 -8.78
C ALA A 42 1.07 2.73 -7.95
N ASP A 43 0.09 2.82 -7.06
CA ASP A 43 -0.15 3.98 -6.20
C ASP A 43 0.98 4.21 -5.19
N HIS A 44 1.60 3.13 -4.68
CA HIS A 44 2.73 3.22 -3.75
C HIS A 44 3.98 3.82 -4.43
N PHE A 45 4.29 3.41 -5.66
CA PHE A 45 5.44 3.92 -6.41
C PHE A 45 5.14 5.16 -7.25
N ALA A 46 3.88 5.46 -7.52
CA ALA A 46 3.45 6.64 -8.25
C ALA A 46 3.46 7.91 -7.39
N GLN A 47 3.59 7.81 -6.07
CA GLN A 47 3.84 8.98 -5.23
C GLN A 47 5.16 9.63 -5.63
N PRO A 48 5.17 10.82 -6.26
CA PRO A 48 6.40 11.54 -6.48
C PRO A 48 6.98 11.87 -5.11
N ALA A 49 8.29 11.69 -4.94
CA ALA A 49 9.01 12.33 -3.85
C ALA A 49 8.65 13.82 -3.88
N SER A 50 7.94 14.28 -2.86
CA SER A 50 7.58 15.69 -2.62
C SER A 50 6.41 16.23 -3.47
N ILE A 51 5.21 16.28 -2.88
CA ILE A 51 4.40 17.51 -2.90
C ILE A 51 4.22 17.97 -1.45
N VAL A 52 5.35 18.18 -0.77
CA VAL A 52 5.47 19.11 0.34
C VAL A 52 6.35 20.23 -0.20
N GLY A 53 5.72 21.31 -0.67
CA GLY A 53 6.40 22.50 -1.18
C GLY A 53 5.98 22.88 -2.60
N SER A 54 4.81 23.49 -2.75
CA SER A 54 4.50 24.49 -3.79
C SER A 54 3.11 25.07 -3.51
N PHE A 55 3.05 25.93 -2.50
CA PHE A 55 2.07 27.02 -2.48
C PHE A 55 2.88 28.32 -2.69
N GLU A 56 3.14 28.61 -3.96
CA GLU A 56 3.42 29.96 -4.50
C GLU A 56 2.48 30.06 -5.72
N ALA A 57 1.64 31.07 -5.91
CA ALA A 57 1.60 32.44 -5.44
C ALA A 57 0.16 32.90 -5.11
#